data_AF-Q07E29-F1
#
_entry.id   AF-Q07E29-F1
#
_cell.length_a   1.000
_cell.length_b   1.000
_cell.length_c   1.000
_cell.angle_alpha   90.00
_cell.angle_beta   90.00
_cell.angle_gamma   90.00
#
_symmetry.space_group_name_H-M   'P 1'
#
loop_
_entity.id
_entity.type
_entity.pdbx_description
1 polymer ?
#
loop_
_entity_poly.entity_id
_entity_poly.type
_entity_poly.pdbx_seq_one_letter_code
_entity_poly.pdbx_strand_id
1 'polypeptide(L)'
;MQRSPLEKASVLSKLFFSWTRPILKKGYRQRLELSDIYQIPSADSADNLSEKLERKWDKKLASKKNPKLINALRKCFFWRFMFYGLLLYLG
;
A
#
# COMPACT_ATOMS: atom_id res chain seq x y z
N MET A 1 -13.39 -8.56 12.13
CA MET A 1 -12.84 -7.30 11.56
C MET A 1 -13.42 -7.10 10.17
N GLN A 2 -13.85 -5.90 9.83
CA GLN A 2 -14.49 -5.61 8.55
C GLN A 2 -13.42 -5.41 7.45
N ARG A 3 -13.60 -6.04 6.29
CA ARG A 3 -12.68 -5.87 5.14
C ARG A 3 -12.65 -4.42 4.66
N SER A 4 -11.49 -3.97 4.19
CA SER A 4 -11.33 -2.59 3.71
C SER A 4 -12.23 -2.32 2.51
N PRO A 5 -13.04 -1.24 2.53
CA PRO A 5 -13.80 -0.81 1.36
C PRO A 5 -12.87 -0.38 0.21
N LEU A 6 -11.58 -0.14 0.49
CA LEU A 6 -10.58 0.17 -0.51
C LEU A 6 -10.39 -0.97 -1.54
N GLU A 7 -10.55 -2.23 -1.12
CA GLU A 7 -10.36 -3.38 -2.03
C GLU A 7 -11.46 -3.44 -3.10
N LYS A 8 -12.69 -3.04 -2.77
CA LYS A 8 -13.84 -3.01 -3.70
C LYS A 8 -14.08 -1.65 -4.36
N ALA A 9 -13.32 -0.61 -3.99
CA ALA A 9 -13.53 0.73 -4.50
C ALA A 9 -13.11 0.86 -5.98
N SER A 10 -13.94 1.52 -6.79
CA SER A 10 -13.62 1.92 -8.16
C SER A 10 -12.47 2.94 -8.18
N VAL A 11 -11.79 3.08 -9.34
CA VAL A 11 -10.67 4.03 -9.50
C VAL A 11 -11.09 5.46 -9.17
N LEU A 12 -12.29 5.88 -9.58
CA LEU A 12 -12.85 7.20 -9.24
C LEU A 12 -13.08 7.35 -7.72
N SER A 13 -13.59 6.32 -7.05
CA SER A 13 -13.79 6.34 -5.59
C SER A 13 -12.47 6.45 -4.83
N LYS A 14 -11.41 5.78 -5.32
CA LYS A 14 -10.05 5.88 -4.76
C LYS A 14 -9.47 7.29 -4.94
N LEU A 15 -9.64 7.89 -6.13
CA LEU A 15 -9.13 9.23 -6.44
C LEU A 15 -9.80 10.33 -5.59
N PHE A 16 -11.12 10.29 -5.47
CA PHE A 16 -11.89 11.27 -4.68
C PHE A 16 -12.02 10.89 -3.20
N PHE A 17 -11.27 9.89 -2.72
CA PHE A 17 -11.35 9.35 -1.35
C PHE A 17 -12.78 9.06 -0.87
N SER A 18 -13.70 8.76 -1.78
CA SER A 18 -15.12 8.64 -1.42
C SER A 18 -15.42 7.41 -0.56
N TRP A 19 -14.52 6.43 -0.54
CA TRP A 19 -14.58 5.26 0.32
C TRP A 19 -14.44 5.57 1.82
N THR A 20 -13.93 6.74 2.22
CA THR A 20 -13.81 7.16 3.64
C THR A 20 -15.08 7.82 4.20
N ARG A 21 -16.02 8.21 3.33
CA ARG A 21 -17.30 8.81 3.73
C ARG A 21 -18.08 8.03 4.81
N PRO A 22 -18.22 6.69 4.77
CA PRO A 22 -18.99 5.96 5.78
C PRO A 22 -18.36 6.04 7.18
N ILE A 23 -17.03 5.93 7.30
CA ILE A 23 -16.36 6.01 8.61
C ILE A 23 -16.42 7.43 9.18
N LEU A 24 -16.28 8.46 8.33
CA LEU A 24 -16.42 9.85 8.73
C LEU A 24 -17.84 10.16 9.24
N LYS A 25 -18.87 9.67 8.54
CA LYS A 25 -20.26 9.85 8.96
C LYS A 25 -20.56 9.14 10.28
N LYS A 26 -19.97 7.96 10.50
CA LYS A 26 -20.12 7.22 11.76
C LYS A 26 -19.42 7.95 12.92
N GLY A 27 -18.17 8.37 12.72
CA GLY A 27 -17.41 9.13 13.72
C GLY A 27 -18.01 10.49 14.06
N TYR A 28 -18.74 11.12 13.14
CA TYR A 28 -19.48 12.35 13.42
C TYR A 28 -20.70 12.12 14.33
N ARG A 29 -21.37 10.97 14.20
CA ARG A 29 -22.60 10.64 14.96
C ARG A 29 -22.31 9.95 16.28
N GLN A 30 -21.24 9.17 16.36
CA GLN A 30 -20.91 8.28 17.47
C GLN A 30 -19.40 8.19 17.65
N ARG A 31 -18.96 7.90 18.88
CA ARG A 31 -17.54 7.61 19.16
C ARG A 31 -17.14 6.32 18.42
N LEU A 32 -16.04 6.38 17.67
CA LEU A 32 -15.51 5.22 16.95
C LEU A 32 -14.95 4.19 17.94
N GLU A 33 -15.25 2.92 17.68
CA GLU A 33 -14.68 1.79 18.40
C GLU A 33 -13.66 1.03 17.55
N LEU A 34 -12.83 0.20 18.20
CA LEU A 34 -11.82 -0.62 17.52
C LEU A 34 -12.44 -1.59 16.51
N SER A 35 -13.68 -2.00 16.75
CA SER A 35 -14.48 -2.86 15.86
C SER A 35 -14.80 -2.22 14.51
N ASP A 36 -14.83 -0.88 14.45
CA ASP A 36 -15.12 -0.10 13.24
C ASP A 36 -13.90 0.15 12.36
N ILE A 37 -12.72 -0.19 12.85
CA ILE A 37 -11.48 -0.03 12.10
C ILE A 37 -11.42 -1.13 11.02
N TYR A 38 -11.23 -0.67 9.78
CA TYR A 38 -11.08 -1.57 8.65
C TYR A 38 -9.76 -2.34 8.73
N GLN A 39 -9.80 -3.60 8.28
CA GLN A 39 -8.61 -4.40 8.10
C GLN A 39 -7.69 -3.80 7.02
N ILE A 40 -6.38 -4.01 7.17
CA ILE A 40 -5.37 -3.60 6.20
C ILE A 40 -5.67 -4.29 4.86
N PRO A 41 -5.57 -3.58 3.71
CA PRO A 41 -5.66 -4.20 2.40
C PRO A 41 -4.63 -5.32 2.24
N SER A 42 -5.04 -6.42 1.61
CA SER A 42 -4.17 -7.56 1.33
C SER A 42 -2.90 -7.19 0.53
N ALA A 43 -2.98 -6.15 -0.31
CA ALA A 43 -1.84 -5.67 -1.10
C ALA A 43 -0.72 -5.04 -0.26
N ASP A 44 -1.07 -4.40 0.87
CA ASP A 44 -0.13 -3.72 1.76
C ASP A 44 0.14 -4.54 3.04
N SER A 45 -0.21 -5.83 3.03
CA SER A 45 0.11 -6.74 4.14
C SER A 45 1.63 -6.95 4.26
N ALA A 46 2.11 -7.11 5.49
CA ALA A 46 3.52 -7.33 5.78
C ALA A 46 4.05 -8.59 5.09
N ASP A 47 3.27 -9.66 5.10
CA ASP A 47 3.65 -10.95 4.51
C ASP A 47 3.90 -10.82 3.00
N ASN A 48 2.97 -10.19 2.27
CA ASN A 48 3.09 -10.01 0.82
C ASN A 48 4.27 -9.08 0.46
N LEU A 49 4.48 -8.01 1.24
CA LEU A 49 5.60 -7.09 1.03
C LEU A 49 6.95 -7.76 1.34
N SER A 50 7.02 -8.53 2.42
CA SER A 50 8.21 -9.27 2.84
C SER A 50 8.58 -10.32 1.80
N GLU A 51 7.63 -11.17 1.40
CA GLU A 51 7.86 -12.22 0.40
C GLU A 51 8.32 -11.65 -0.94
N LYS A 52 7.73 -10.53 -1.38
CA LYS A 52 8.13 -9.86 -2.62
C LYS A 52 9.56 -9.31 -2.53
N LEU A 53 9.95 -8.77 -1.39
CA LEU A 53 11.29 -8.24 -1.17
C LEU A 53 12.32 -9.38 -1.07
N GLU A 54 12.00 -10.43 -0.31
CA GLU A 54 12.83 -11.61 -0.10
C GLU A 54 13.14 -12.31 -1.43
N ARG A 55 12.13 -12.60 -2.25
CA ARG A 55 12.33 -13.17 -3.60
C ARG A 55 13.27 -12.35 -4.48
N LYS A 56 13.22 -11.01 -4.39
CA LYS A 56 14.11 -10.13 -5.17
C LYS A 56 15.50 -10.04 -4.56
N TRP A 57 15.60 -10.16 -3.24
CA TRP A 57 16.84 -10.20 -2.50
C TRP A 57 17.62 -11.47 -2.79
N ASP A 58 16.99 -12.65 -2.72
CA ASP A 58 17.63 -13.94 -2.97
C ASP A 58 18.16 -14.03 -4.40
N LYS A 59 17.36 -13.57 -5.38
CA LYS A 59 17.81 -13.48 -6.77
C LYS A 59 19.02 -12.55 -6.94
N LYS A 60 19.15 -11.52 -6.10
CA LYS A 60 20.30 -10.60 -6.11
C LYS A 60 21.52 -11.26 -5.47
N LEU A 61 21.31 -11.98 -4.37
CA LEU A 61 22.33 -12.71 -3.62
C LEU A 61 23.01 -13.76 -4.50
N ALA A 62 22.22 -14.55 -5.24
CA ALA A 62 22.72 -15.58 -6.15
C ALA A 62 23.50 -15.02 -7.36
N SER A 63 23.29 -13.75 -7.71
CA SER A 63 23.83 -13.16 -8.94
C SER A 63 25.01 -12.20 -8.72
N LYS A 64 25.20 -11.64 -7.52
CA LYS A 64 26.22 -10.61 -7.27
C LYS A 64 27.08 -10.91 -6.05
N LYS A 65 28.40 -10.78 -6.24
CA LYS A 65 29.43 -10.91 -5.20
C LYS A 65 29.30 -9.90 -4.04
N ASN A 66 28.77 -8.71 -4.32
CA ASN A 66 28.49 -7.65 -3.33
C ASN A 66 27.03 -7.17 -3.45
N PRO A 67 26.07 -7.86 -2.81
CA PRO A 67 24.66 -7.49 -2.87
C PRO A 67 24.38 -6.28 -1.97
N LYS A 68 23.69 -5.26 -2.51
CA LYS A 68 23.23 -4.09 -1.74
C LYS A 68 21.71 -4.12 -1.64
N LEU A 69 21.17 -4.09 -0.42
CA LEU A 69 19.72 -4.16 -0.14
C LEU A 69 18.94 -3.05 -0.85
N ILE A 70 19.51 -1.84 -0.89
CA ILE A 70 18.91 -0.68 -1.56
C ILE A 70 18.58 -0.94 -3.04
N ASN A 71 19.35 -1.80 -3.72
CA ASN A 71 19.10 -2.13 -5.11
C ASN A 71 17.89 -3.06 -5.30
N ALA A 72 17.60 -3.93 -4.32
CA ALA A 72 16.42 -4.79 -4.33
C ALA A 72 15.18 -3.96 -4.00
N LEU A 73 15.27 -3.11 -2.96
CA LEU A 73 14.23 -2.13 -2.60
C LEU A 73 13.86 -1.22 -3.78
N ARG A 74 14.86 -0.64 -4.45
CA ARG A 74 14.63 0.21 -5.63
C ARG A 74 13.86 -0.56 -6.70
N LYS A 75 14.21 -1.82 -7.00
CA LYS A 75 13.46 -2.60 -8.00
C LYS A 75 11.99 -2.87 -7.61
N CYS A 76 11.67 -2.98 -6.32
CA CYS A 76 10.31 -3.23 -5.87
C CYS A 76 9.43 -1.98 -5.86
N PHE A 77 9.98 -0.84 -5.40
CA PHE A 77 9.19 0.35 -5.08
C PHE A 77 9.41 1.54 -6.02
N PHE A 78 10.46 1.53 -6.84
CA PHE A 78 10.84 2.69 -7.67
C PHE A 78 9.74 3.12 -8.63
N TRP A 79 9.05 2.18 -9.29
CA TRP A 79 7.96 2.54 -10.20
C TRP A 79 6.81 3.27 -9.50
N ARG A 80 6.41 2.81 -8.32
CA ARG A 80 5.36 3.44 -7.52
C ARG A 80 5.81 4.83 -7.06
N PHE A 81 7.06 4.96 -6.61
CA PHE A 81 7.65 6.23 -6.19
C PHE A 81 7.77 7.25 -7.34
N MET A 82 8.28 6.83 -8.50
CA MET A 82 8.43 7.71 -9.67
C MET A 82 7.08 8.19 -10.21
N PHE A 83 6.06 7.33 -10.22
CA PHE A 83 4.72 7.72 -10.65
C PHE A 83 4.15 8.85 -9.78
N TYR A 84 4.21 8.71 -8.46
CA TYR A 84 3.77 9.77 -7.54
C TYR A 84 4.66 11.02 -7.63
N GLY A 85 5.97 10.86 -7.82
CA GLY A 85 6.90 11.97 -8.00
C GLY A 85 6.62 12.78 -9.27
N LEU A 86 6.30 12.11 -10.39
CA LEU A 86 5.92 12.78 -11.64
C LEU A 86 4.58 13.52 -11.48
N LEU A 87 3.61 12.91 -10.81
CA LEU A 87 2.31 13.54 -10.55
C LEU A 87 2.45 14.78 -9.65
N LEU A 88 3.35 14.75 -8.66
CA LEU A 88 3.67 15.90 -7.81
C LEU A 88 4.45 16.99 -8.55
N TYR A 89 5.28 16.62 -9.53
CA TYR A 89 6.06 17.59 -10.32
C TYR A 89 5.21 18.32 -11.36
N LEU A 90 4.22 17.63 -11.93
CA LEU A 90 3.33 18.18 -12.97
C LEU A 90 2.07 18.86 -12.42
N GLY A 91 1.68 18.54 -11.18
CA GLY A 91 0.55 19.16 -10.48
C GLY A 91 0.98 20.38 -9.69
#